data_AF-A0A2J7ZN93-F1
#
_entry.id   AF-A0A2J7ZN93-F1
#
_cell.length_a   1.000
_cell.length_b   1.000
_cell.length_c   1.000
_cell.angle_alpha   90.00
_cell.angle_beta   90.00
_cell.angle_gamma   90.00
#
_symmetry.space_group_name_H-M   'P 1'
#
loop_
_entity.id
_entity.type
_entity.pdbx_description
1 polymer ?
#
loop_
_entity_poly.entity_id
_entity_poly.type
_entity_poly.pdbx_seq_one_letter_code
_entity_poly.pdbx_strand_id
1 'polypeptide(L)' 'AAGMHYLHTRSSPVIHGDLRSPNLLLDLTIDYDRPRFHVKIADFGLARMLTGAGSVAVSKTTNPRWLAPEVGGGVARAAP' A
#
# COMPACT_ATOMS: atom_id res chain seq x y z
N ALA A 1 -4.93 6.38 -7.35
CA ALA A 1 -4.09 6.79 -6.20
C ALA A 1 -4.88 7.12 -4.92
N ALA A 2 -6.18 7.47 -4.98
CA ALA A 2 -6.95 7.94 -3.82
C ALA A 2 -6.91 7.03 -2.58
N GLY A 3 -7.01 5.70 -2.75
CA GLY A 3 -6.95 4.77 -1.62
C GLY A 3 -5.61 4.80 -0.87
N MET A 4 -4.48 4.79 -1.60
CA MET A 4 -3.15 4.89 -0.96
C MET A 4 -2.90 6.28 -0.36
N HIS A 5 -3.40 7.33 -1.00
CA HIS A 5 -3.35 8.68 -0.44
C HIS A 5 -4.08 8.72 0.92
N TYR A 6 -5.29 8.17 0.98
CA TYR A 6 -6.06 8.08 2.23
C TYR A 6 -5.30 7.36 3.35
N LEU A 7 -4.60 6.26 3.04
CA LEU A 7 -3.78 5.54 4.01
C LEU A 7 -2.60 6.37 4.52
N HIS A 8 -1.93 7.10 3.62
CA HIS A 8 -0.73 7.87 3.95
C HIS A 8 -1.02 9.20 4.66
N THR A 9 -2.19 9.80 4.48
CA THR A 9 -2.55 11.08 5.10
C THR A 9 -3.29 10.93 6.44
N ARG A 10 -3.37 9.72 7.01
CA ARG A 10 -3.90 9.51 8.36
C ARG A 10 -2.98 10.19 9.39
N SER A 11 -3.54 10.55 10.55
CA SER A 11 -2.75 11.08 11.68
C SER A 11 -1.62 10.14 12.12
N SER A 12 -1.85 8.84 11.99
CA SER A 12 -0.83 7.80 12.00
C SER A 12 -0.81 7.15 10.61
N PRO A 13 0.12 7.53 9.72
CA PRO A 13 0.17 7.01 8.36
C PRO A 13 0.26 5.48 8.33
N VAL A 14 -0.44 4.86 7.39
CA VAL A 14 -0.46 3.39 7.21
C VAL A 14 0.34 3.04 5.96
N ILE A 15 1.44 2.31 6.13
CA ILE A 15 2.21 1.74 5.03
C ILE A 15 1.67 0.34 4.76
N HIS A 16 1.20 0.06 3.54
CA HIS A 16 0.62 -1.25 3.20
C HIS A 16 1.66 -2.39 3.19
N GLY A 17 2.89 -2.12 2.73
CA GLY A 17 3.98 -3.10 2.74
C GLY A 17 3.94 -4.19 1.67
N ASP A 18 2.85 -4.32 0.90
CA ASP A 18 2.70 -5.30 -0.20
C ASP A 18 1.66 -4.84 -1.24
N LEU A 19 1.83 -3.64 -1.80
CA LEU A 19 0.91 -3.12 -2.80
C LEU A 19 1.24 -3.73 -4.18
N ARG A 20 0.37 -4.63 -4.67
CA ARG A 20 0.52 -5.36 -5.94
C ARG A 20 -0.84 -5.72 -6.52
N SER A 21 -0.90 -6.04 -7.82
CA SER A 21 -2.17 -6.32 -8.51
C SER A 21 -3.08 -7.37 -7.83
N PRO A 22 -2.55 -8.47 -7.23
CA PRO A 22 -3.40 -9.42 -6.50
C PRO A 22 -4.06 -8.84 -5.24
N ASN A 23 -3.52 -7.75 -4.70
CA ASN A 23 -4.03 -7.05 -3.52
C ASN A 23 -4.91 -5.85 -3.91
N LEU A 24 -5.28 -5.74 -5.19
CA LEU A 24 -6.25 -4.78 -5.72
C LEU A 24 -7.49 -5.54 -6.18
N LEU A 25 -8.56 -5.48 -5.37
CA LEU A 25 -9.83 -6.12 -5.68
C LEU A 25 -10.67 -5.21 -6.57
N LEU A 26 -11.28 -5.79 -7.60
CA LEU A 26 -12.24 -5.10 -8.46
C LEU A 26 -13.65 -5.41 -7.99
N ASP A 27 -14.40 -4.36 -7.71
CA ASP A 27 -15.83 -4.42 -7.42
C ASP A 27 -16.58 -3.84 -8.62
N LEU A 28 -17.41 -4.68 -9.25
CA LEU A 28 -18.22 -4.31 -10.40
C LEU A 28 -19.63 -4.02 -9.93
N THR A 29 -20.01 -2.75 -10.00
CA THR A 29 -21.38 -2.30 -9.74
C THR A 29 -22.03 -1.89 -11.05
N ILE A 30 -23.34 -2.10 -11.17
CA ILE A 30 -24.11 -1.65 -12.34
C ILE A 30 -24.98 -0.48 -11.86
N ASP A 31 -24.73 0.71 -12.39
CA ASP A 31 -25.56 1.89 -12.17
C ASP A 31 -26.42 2.12 -13.41
N TYR A 32 -27.73 1.89 -13.29
CA TYR A 32 -28.67 1.88 -14.41
C TYR A 32 -28.23 0.87 -15.49
N ASP A 33 -27.64 1.34 -16.59
CA ASP A 33 -27.13 0.56 -17.72
C ASP A 33 -25.59 0.60 -17.83
N ARG A 34 -24.89 1.27 -16.91
CA ARG A 34 -23.45 1.47 -16.98
C ARG A 34 -22.71 0.63 -15.93
N PRO A 35 -21.79 -0.24 -16.36
CA PRO A 35 -20.87 -0.87 -15.43
C PRO A 35 -19.91 0.18 -14.85
N ARG A 36 -19.74 0.16 -13.53
CA ARG A 36 -18.73 0.90 -12.79
C ARG A 36 -17.77 -0.07 -12.12
N PHE A 37 -16.48 0.22 -12.26
CA PHE A 37 -15.43 -0.55 -11.60
C PHE A 37 -14.85 0.28 -10.45
N HIS A 38 -14.93 -0.26 -9.25
CA HIS A 38 -14.31 0.29 -8.06
C HIS A 38 -13.12 -0.59 -7.67
N VAL A 39 -11.94 0.02 -7.51
CA VAL A 39 -10.76 -0.67 -6.99
C VAL A 39 -10.73 -0.52 -5.47
N LYS A 40 -10.61 -1.65 -4.76
CA LYS A 40 -10.43 -1.71 -3.30
C LYS A 40 -9.06 -2.31 -2.99
N ILE A 41 -8.35 -1.68 -2.05
CA ILE A 41 -7.05 -2.16 -1.58
C ILE A 41 -7.30 -3.22 -0.50
N ALA A 42 -6.63 -4.37 -0.59
CA ALA A 42 -6.82 -5.53 0.29
C ALA A 42 -5.49 -6.14 0.75
N ASP A 43 -5.56 -7.10 1.67
CA ASP A 43 -4.40 -7.80 2.26
C ASP A 43 -3.41 -6.88 3.02
N PHE A 44 -3.84 -6.48 4.22
CA PHE A 44 -3.03 -5.66 5.13
C PHE A 44 -2.11 -6.51 6.03
N GLY A 45 -1.83 -7.77 5.70
CA GLY A 45 -1.04 -8.68 6.54
C GLY A 45 0.40 -8.21 6.80
N LEU A 46 0.93 -7.35 5.93
CA LEU A 46 2.23 -6.70 6.08
C LEU A 46 2.15 -5.20 6.40
N ALA A 47 0.93 -4.68 6.63
CA ALA A 47 0.73 -3.26 6.84
C ALA A 47 1.21 -2.80 8.23
N ARG A 48 1.71 -1.56 8.31
CA ARG A 48 2.21 -0.96 9.55
C ARG A 48 1.78 0.48 9.70
N MET A 49 1.43 0.86 10.93
CA MET A 49 1.20 2.24 11.31
C MET A 49 2.53 2.89 11.70
N LEU A 50 2.80 4.08 11.16
CA LEU A 50 3.93 4.90 11.56
C LEU A 50 3.60 5.66 12.84
N THR A 51 4.15 5.21 13.97
CA THR A 51 4.11 5.92 15.24
C THR A 51 5.45 6.65 15.44
N GLY A 52 5.55 7.90 14.97
CA GLY A 52 6.76 8.73 15.07
C GLY A 52 7.69 8.65 13.84
N ALA A 53 8.87 9.28 13.93
CA ALA A 53 9.89 9.28 12.88
C ALA A 53 10.68 7.96 12.90
N GLY A 54 10.05 6.87 12.44
CA GLY A 54 10.64 5.53 12.46
C GLY A 54 10.73 4.91 11.07
N SER A 55 11.90 4.38 10.72
CA SER A 55 12.12 3.56 9.53
C SER A 55 11.31 2.26 9.60
N VAL A 56 10.66 1.87 8.50
CA VAL A 56 9.92 0.60 8.43
C VAL A 56 10.82 -0.48 7.86
N ALA A 57 11.11 -1.51 8.66
CA ALA A 57 11.78 -2.70 8.17
C ALA A 57 10.87 -3.48 7.21
N VAL A 58 11.34 -3.80 6.03
CA VAL A 58 10.57 -4.57 5.04
C VAL A 58 10.56 -6.05 5.40
N SER A 59 9.42 -6.70 5.20
CA SER A 59 9.28 -8.13 5.46
C SER A 59 10.13 -8.94 4.49
N LYS A 60 10.76 -10.02 4.97
CA LYS A 60 11.49 -10.97 4.11
C LYS A 60 10.59 -11.69 3.09
N THR A 61 9.26 -11.59 3.28
CA THR A 61 8.26 -12.18 2.39
C THR A 61 7.81 -11.25 1.27
N THR A 62 8.20 -9.98 1.28
CA THR A 62 7.81 -9.01 0.26
C THR A 62 8.54 -9.34 -1.06
N ASN A 63 7.80 -9.44 -2.16
CA ASN A 63 8.39 -9.85 -3.43
C ASN A 63 9.33 -8.75 -3.96
N PRO A 64 10.63 -9.05 -4.22
CA PRO A 64 11.65 -8.05 -4.51
C PRO A 64 11.37 -7.24 -5.78
N ARG A 65 10.59 -7.76 -6.72
CA ARG A 65 10.23 -7.03 -7.96
C ARG A 65 9.37 -5.78 -7.73
N TRP A 66 8.72 -5.69 -6.56
CA TRP A 66 7.82 -4.58 -6.18
C TRP A 66 8.40 -3.72 -5.05
N LEU A 67 9.66 -3.96 -4.67
CA LEU A 67 10.33 -3.16 -3.68
C LEU A 67 10.85 -1.86 -4.29
N ALA A 68 10.73 -0.79 -3.52
CA ALA A 68 11.36 0.48 -3.85
C ALA A 68 12.91 0.31 -3.82
N PRO A 69 13.66 1.07 -4.63
CA PRO A 69 15.11 0.88 -4.76
C PRO A 69 15.87 1.05 -3.43
N GLU A 70 15.42 1.95 -2.56
CA GLU A 70 15.98 2.15 -1.21
C GLU A 70 15.78 0.95 -0.29
N VAL A 71 14.76 0.13 -0.55
CA VAL A 71 14.47 -1.08 0.20
C VAL A 71 15.34 -2.25 -0.28
N GLY A 72 15.49 -2.42 -1.59
CA GLY A 72 16.31 -3.49 -2.17
C GLY A 72 17.81 -3.31 -1.94
N GLY A 73 18.26 -2.08 -1.73
CA GLY A 73 19.66 -1.72 -1.44
C GLY A 73 20.06 -1.73 0.04
N GLY A 74 19.13 -2.00 0.97
CA GLY A 74 19.44 -2.19 2.39
C GLY A 74 19.30 -0.98 3.31
N VAL A 75 18.80 0.19 2.87
CA VAL A 75 18.49 1.30 3.79
C VAL A 75 17.33 2.14 3.25
N ALA A 76 16.10 1.89 3.74
CA ALA A 76 14.98 2.79 3.55
C ALA A 76 15.10 3.98 4.50
N ARG A 77 15.59 5.12 4.02
CA ARG A 77 15.49 6.41 4.71
C ARG A 77 14.18 7.08 4.30
N ALA A 78 13.40 7.51 5.29
CA ALA A 78 12.30 8.44 5.05
C ALA A 78 12.88 9.79 4.60
N ALA A 79 12.39 10.32 3.48
CA ALA A 79 12.64 11.69 3.07
C ALA A 79 11.93 12.66 4.05
N PRO A 80 12.51 13.87 4.27
CA PRO A 80 12.00 14.84 5.24
C PRO A 80 10.61 15.38 4.92
#